data_AF-A0A7W1G0D6-F1
#
_entry.id   AF-A0A7W1G0D6-F1
#
_cell.length_a   1.000
_cell.length_b   1.000
_cell.length_c   1.000
_cell.angle_alpha   90.00
_cell.angle_beta   90.00
_cell.angle_gamma   90.00
#
_symmetry.space_group_name_H-M   'P 1'
#
loop_
_entity.id
_entity.type
_entity.pdbx_description
1 polymer ?
#
loop_
_entity_poly.entity_id
_entity_poly.type
_entity_poly.pdbx_seq_one_letter_code
_entity_poly.pdbx_strand_id
1 'polypeptide(L)'
;KEVFTNKIIELLDKRLGGIKEFIEVIDVATPATFQRYTNNWKGSTQGWLPGKNLLAKSPVGFKLPGLKNFYYSSHWNQPGGGLPIAIKTGRDVAKQICKEYKIPFKTIPQTKN
;
A
#
# COMPACT_ATOMS: atom_id res chain seq x y z
N LYS A 1 3.72 5.60 -22.19
CA LYS A 1 2.77 4.51 -21.89
C LYS A 1 2.76 3.52 -23.06
N GLU A 2 2.38 3.96 -24.24
CA GLU A 2 2.28 3.14 -25.47
C GLU A 2 3.57 2.39 -25.84
N VAL A 3 4.73 3.06 -25.87
CA VAL A 3 6.02 2.40 -26.16
C VAL A 3 6.31 1.24 -25.21
N PHE A 4 6.02 1.42 -23.91
CA PHE A 4 6.20 0.37 -22.90
C PHE A 4 5.20 -0.77 -23.13
N THR A 5 3.93 -0.44 -23.34
CA THR A 5 2.86 -1.39 -23.64
C THR A 5 3.20 -2.28 -24.83
N ASN A 6 3.60 -1.69 -25.96
CA ASN A 6 3.91 -2.43 -27.17
C ASN A 6 5.09 -3.39 -26.96
N LYS A 7 6.14 -2.93 -26.26
CA LYS A 7 7.29 -3.77 -25.92
C LYS A 7 6.92 -4.96 -25.02
N ILE A 8 6.01 -4.76 -24.07
CA ILE A 8 5.50 -5.86 -23.21
C ILE A 8 4.67 -6.85 -24.03
N ILE A 9 3.81 -6.36 -24.93
CA ILE A 9 3.00 -7.21 -25.81
C ILE A 9 3.91 -8.07 -26.68
N GLU A 10 4.93 -7.51 -27.33
CA GLU A 10 5.89 -8.26 -28.14
C GLU A 10 6.62 -9.37 -27.34
N LEU A 11 7.02 -9.06 -26.10
CA LEU A 11 7.69 -10.03 -25.23
C LEU A 11 6.76 -11.17 -24.80
N LEU A 12 5.50 -10.85 -24.49
CA LEU A 12 4.50 -11.85 -24.10
C LEU A 12 4.09 -12.69 -25.31
N ASP A 13 3.92 -12.08 -26.47
CA ASP A 13 3.60 -12.75 -27.73
C ASP A 13 4.65 -13.79 -28.12
N LYS A 14 5.94 -13.41 -28.04
CA LYS A 14 7.04 -14.34 -28.26
C LYS A 14 7.06 -15.50 -27.24
N ARG A 15 6.66 -15.25 -25.99
CA ARG A 15 6.72 -16.23 -24.90
C ARG A 15 5.53 -17.19 -24.89
N LEU A 16 4.34 -16.68 -25.17
CA LEU A 16 3.07 -17.38 -25.04
C LEU A 16 2.51 -17.87 -26.39
N GLY A 17 3.06 -17.38 -27.50
CA GLY A 17 2.83 -17.89 -28.85
C GLY A 17 1.60 -17.29 -29.52
N GLY A 18 1.74 -16.10 -30.12
CA GLY A 18 0.66 -15.48 -30.91
C GLY A 18 -0.52 -15.05 -30.04
N ILE A 19 -0.25 -14.38 -28.93
CA ILE A 19 -1.34 -13.82 -28.11
C ILE A 19 -1.82 -12.48 -28.66
N LYS A 20 -1.02 -11.81 -29.49
CA LYS A 20 -1.25 -10.43 -29.92
C LYS A 20 -2.57 -10.28 -30.67
N GLU A 21 -2.92 -11.26 -31.50
CA GLU A 21 -4.19 -11.31 -32.23
C GLU A 21 -5.42 -11.51 -31.33
N PHE A 22 -5.24 -12.00 -30.09
CA PHE A 22 -6.32 -12.25 -29.14
C PHE A 22 -6.46 -11.15 -28.06
N ILE A 23 -5.67 -10.07 -28.14
CA ILE A 23 -5.77 -8.96 -27.17
C ILE A 23 -6.95 -8.07 -27.55
N GLU A 24 -8.02 -8.13 -26.76
CA GLU A 24 -9.21 -7.26 -26.94
C GLU A 24 -9.11 -5.94 -26.17
N VAL A 25 -8.48 -5.95 -25.00
CA VAL A 25 -8.42 -4.81 -24.08
C VAL A 25 -7.01 -4.67 -23.52
N ILE A 26 -6.52 -3.42 -23.46
CA ILE A 26 -5.26 -3.08 -22.83
C ILE A 26 -5.50 -2.01 -21.76
N ASP A 27 -5.25 -2.35 -20.51
CA ASP A 27 -5.15 -1.38 -19.42
C ASP A 27 -3.74 -1.40 -18.81
N VAL A 28 -3.20 -0.21 -18.57
CA VAL A 28 -1.86 -0.02 -18.01
C VAL A 28 -1.91 1.06 -16.95
N ALA A 29 -1.66 0.65 -15.70
CA ALA A 29 -1.42 1.55 -14.59
C ALA A 29 0.03 2.06 -14.60
N THR A 30 0.20 3.35 -14.32
CA THR A 30 1.51 3.99 -14.17
C THR A 30 1.61 4.61 -12.78
N PRO A 31 2.81 5.05 -12.33
CA PRO A 31 2.91 5.84 -11.10
C PRO A 31 1.95 7.04 -11.05
N ALA A 32 1.71 7.69 -12.20
CA ALA A 32 0.71 8.77 -12.31
C ALA A 32 -0.72 8.28 -12.08
N THR A 33 -1.07 7.04 -12.46
CA THR A 33 -2.38 6.45 -12.12
C THR A 33 -2.57 6.34 -10.61
N PHE A 34 -1.58 5.80 -9.89
CA PHE A 34 -1.66 5.65 -8.43
C PHE A 34 -1.63 7.00 -7.70
N GLN A 35 -0.85 7.96 -8.19
CA GLN A 35 -0.90 9.32 -7.67
C GLN A 35 -2.28 9.96 -7.89
N ARG A 36 -2.88 9.80 -9.07
CA ARG A 36 -4.20 10.37 -9.37
C ARG A 36 -5.34 9.72 -8.60
N TYR A 37 -5.34 8.39 -8.50
CA TYR A 37 -6.50 7.64 -7.97
C TYR A 37 -6.48 7.49 -6.46
N THR A 38 -5.30 7.38 -5.84
CA THR A 38 -5.19 7.10 -4.41
C THR A 38 -4.33 8.14 -3.70
N ASN A 39 -3.94 9.21 -4.37
CA ASN A 39 -3.06 10.27 -3.85
C ASN A 39 -1.74 9.73 -3.25
N ASN A 40 -1.26 8.60 -3.79
CA ASN A 40 -0.01 8.03 -3.31
C ASN A 40 1.17 8.91 -3.73
N TRP A 41 1.96 9.33 -2.76
CA TRP A 41 3.12 10.18 -3.01
C TRP A 41 4.06 9.52 -4.03
N LYS A 42 4.36 10.24 -5.12
CA LYS A 42 5.14 9.76 -6.27
C LYS A 42 4.62 8.45 -6.89
N GLY A 43 3.35 8.10 -6.68
CA GLY A 43 2.74 6.87 -7.19
C GLY A 43 3.21 5.59 -6.50
N SER A 44 3.81 5.67 -5.29
CA SER A 44 4.28 4.48 -4.58
C SER A 44 3.12 3.65 -4.04
N THR A 45 2.94 2.43 -4.57
CA THR A 45 1.86 1.52 -4.17
C THR A 45 2.12 0.82 -2.84
N GLN A 46 3.39 0.74 -2.42
CA GLN A 46 3.83 0.07 -1.19
C GLN A 46 4.29 1.04 -0.10
N GLY A 47 4.01 2.34 -0.25
CA GLY A 47 4.44 3.36 0.70
C GLY A 47 5.92 3.67 0.57
N TRP A 48 6.71 3.42 1.63
CA TRP A 48 8.13 3.74 1.66
C TRP A 48 9.00 2.50 1.86
N LEU A 49 10.24 2.57 1.38
CA LEU A 49 11.24 1.52 1.54
C LEU A 49 12.39 2.04 2.43
N PRO A 50 12.80 1.31 3.48
CA PRO A 50 13.85 1.74 4.41
C PRO A 50 15.27 1.66 3.83
N GLY A 51 15.42 1.21 2.58
CA GLY A 51 16.72 1.06 1.91
C GLY A 51 17.62 0.07 2.65
N LYS A 52 18.88 0.43 2.85
CA LYS A 52 19.87 -0.40 3.56
C LYS A 52 19.66 -0.45 5.08
N ASN A 53 18.95 0.54 5.65
CA ASN A 53 18.74 0.63 7.09
C ASN A 53 17.34 0.11 7.45
N LEU A 54 17.20 -1.18 7.69
CA LEU A 54 15.93 -1.81 8.06
C LEU A 54 15.30 -1.25 9.35
N LEU A 55 16.09 -0.56 10.19
CA LEU A 55 15.63 0.09 11.42
C LEU A 55 15.31 1.59 11.23
N ALA A 56 15.32 2.08 9.99
CA ALA A 56 14.96 3.45 9.70
C ALA A 56 13.57 3.78 10.27
N LYS A 57 13.44 4.97 10.84
CA LYS A 57 12.14 5.46 11.29
C LYS A 57 11.26 5.74 10.08
N SER A 58 9.98 5.42 10.23
CA SER A 58 8.98 5.76 9.24
C SER A 58 8.92 7.27 8.99
N PRO A 59 8.79 7.73 7.73
CA PRO A 59 8.65 9.14 7.43
C PRO A 59 7.36 9.74 8.00
N VAL A 60 6.34 8.91 8.27
CA VAL A 60 5.07 9.35 8.86
C VAL A 60 4.71 8.46 10.05
N GLY A 61 4.51 9.08 11.20
CA GLY A 61 4.06 8.39 12.41
C GLY A 61 2.54 8.21 12.50
N PHE A 62 2.08 7.51 13.52
CA PHE A 62 0.66 7.30 13.80
C PHE A 62 -0.07 8.55 14.32
N LYS A 63 0.68 9.57 14.76
CA LYS A 63 0.16 10.88 15.17
C LYS A 63 0.86 11.96 14.36
N LEU A 64 0.11 13.00 13.99
CA LEU A 64 0.65 14.15 13.28
C LEU A 64 0.87 15.32 14.25
N PRO A 65 1.98 16.05 14.14
CA PRO A 65 2.24 17.24 14.97
C PRO A 65 1.10 18.25 14.87
N GLY A 66 0.71 18.83 16.01
CA GLY A 66 -0.32 19.87 16.09
C GLY A 66 -1.78 19.38 16.05
N LEU A 67 -2.03 18.10 15.75
CA LEU A 67 -3.39 17.55 15.72
C LEU A 67 -3.71 16.77 17.01
N LYS A 68 -4.71 17.26 17.76
CA LYS A 68 -5.23 16.59 18.96
C LYS A 68 -6.31 15.60 18.56
N ASN A 69 -6.37 14.45 19.25
CA ASN A 69 -7.35 13.38 19.02
C ASN A 69 -7.42 12.89 17.56
N PHE A 70 -6.31 13.03 16.82
CA PHE A 70 -6.18 12.58 15.44
C PHE A 70 -5.13 11.47 15.34
N TYR A 71 -5.47 10.41 14.63
CA TYR A 71 -4.60 9.27 14.41
C TYR A 71 -4.55 8.93 12.91
N TYR A 72 -3.35 8.67 12.42
CA TYR A 72 -3.09 8.38 11.02
C TYR A 72 -2.76 6.89 10.86
N SER A 73 -3.55 6.18 10.05
CA SER A 73 -3.33 4.77 9.72
C SER A 73 -3.10 4.63 8.22
N SER A 74 -1.94 4.11 7.84
CA SER A 74 -1.48 4.08 6.45
C SER A 74 -0.32 3.11 6.26
N HIS A 75 -0.17 2.60 5.04
CA HIS A 75 1.06 1.90 4.63
C HIS A 75 2.31 2.79 4.65
N TRP A 76 2.16 4.11 4.87
CA TRP A 76 3.26 5.04 5.12
C TRP A 76 3.73 5.04 6.58
N ASN A 77 3.07 4.30 7.49
CA ASN A 77 3.49 4.20 8.89
C ASN A 77 4.58 3.15 9.15
N GLN A 78 4.67 2.13 8.30
CA GLN A 78 5.56 0.98 8.48
C GLN A 78 6.01 0.48 7.11
N PRO A 79 7.25 -0.07 6.98
CA PRO A 79 7.74 -0.57 5.71
C PRO A 79 7.02 -1.88 5.32
N GLY A 80 7.07 -2.21 4.03
CA GLY A 80 6.53 -3.46 3.48
C GLY A 80 5.25 -3.26 2.65
N GLY A 81 4.45 -2.24 2.96
CA GLY A 81 3.31 -1.86 2.15
C GLY A 81 2.16 -2.88 2.07
N GLY A 82 1.22 -2.61 1.17
CA GLY A 82 0.17 -3.56 0.79
C GLY A 82 -0.92 -3.77 1.84
N LEU A 83 -1.84 -4.69 1.52
CA LEU A 83 -3.01 -5.01 2.34
C LEU A 83 -2.65 -5.49 3.76
N PRO A 84 -1.65 -6.37 3.97
CA PRO A 84 -1.29 -6.81 5.33
C PRO A 84 -0.85 -5.65 6.23
N ILE A 85 -0.04 -4.72 5.71
CA ILE A 85 0.39 -3.56 6.48
C ILE A 85 -0.78 -2.60 6.72
N ALA A 86 -1.65 -2.37 5.74
CA ALA A 86 -2.83 -1.52 5.93
C ALA A 86 -3.76 -2.03 7.04
N ILE A 87 -4.00 -3.34 7.10
CA ILE A 87 -4.80 -3.96 8.18
C ILE A 87 -4.08 -3.85 9.52
N LYS A 88 -2.77 -4.15 9.53
CA LYS A 88 -1.95 -4.08 10.75
C LYS A 88 -1.92 -2.67 11.33
N THR A 89 -1.70 -1.65 10.52
CA THR A 89 -1.62 -0.26 10.98
C THR A 89 -2.96 0.22 11.54
N GLY A 90 -4.08 -0.22 10.97
CA GLY A 90 -5.41 0.05 11.54
C GLY A 90 -5.57 -0.54 12.93
N ARG A 91 -5.14 -1.81 13.12
CA ARG A 91 -5.12 -2.46 14.43
C ARG A 91 -4.19 -1.75 15.42
N ASP A 92 -3.02 -1.32 14.97
CA ASP A 92 -2.04 -0.63 15.81
C ASP A 92 -2.57 0.73 16.28
N VAL A 93 -3.23 1.50 15.40
CA VAL A 93 -3.92 2.75 15.76
C VAL A 93 -5.02 2.49 16.78
N ALA A 94 -5.87 1.48 16.57
CA ALA A 94 -6.93 1.15 17.52
C ALA A 94 -6.37 0.82 18.92
N LYS A 95 -5.28 0.05 18.98
CA LYS A 95 -4.56 -0.21 20.25
C LYS A 95 -4.02 1.06 20.88
N GLN A 96 -3.46 1.97 20.09
CA GLN A 96 -2.92 3.24 20.58
C GLN A 96 -4.01 4.13 21.16
N ILE A 97 -5.18 4.21 20.50
CA ILE A 97 -6.37 4.91 20.99
C ILE A 97 -6.80 4.31 22.33
N CYS A 98 -7.02 2.99 22.39
CA CYS A 98 -7.40 2.29 23.61
C CYS A 98 -6.45 2.60 24.78
N LYS A 99 -5.13 2.54 24.54
CA LYS A 99 -4.11 2.85 25.54
C LYS A 99 -4.22 4.29 26.07
N GLU A 100 -4.42 5.27 25.20
CA GLU A 100 -4.52 6.68 25.56
C GLU A 100 -5.76 7.01 26.39
N TYR A 101 -6.89 6.39 26.04
CA TYR A 101 -8.14 6.52 26.77
C TYR A 101 -8.26 5.56 27.97
N LYS A 102 -7.21 4.78 28.28
CA LYS A 102 -7.18 3.79 29.37
C LYS A 102 -8.30 2.73 29.27
N ILE A 103 -8.69 2.37 28.05
CA ILE A 103 -9.68 1.34 27.76
C ILE A 103 -8.96 0.06 27.29
N PRO A 104 -9.34 -1.14 27.75
CA PRO A 104 -8.74 -2.37 27.26
C PRO A 104 -9.07 -2.60 25.78
N PHE A 105 -8.04 -2.85 24.95
CA PHE A 105 -8.24 -3.28 23.57
C PHE A 105 -8.74 -4.74 23.55
N LYS A 106 -9.94 -4.96 23.00
CA LYS A 106 -10.58 -6.28 22.90
C LYS A 106 -10.73 -6.68 21.44
N THR A 107 -10.63 -7.99 21.18
CA THR A 107 -10.93 -8.58 19.87
C THR A 107 -11.88 -9.74 20.05
N ILE A 108 -12.81 -9.91 19.12
CA ILE A 108 -13.64 -11.12 19.07
C ILE A 108 -12.74 -12.28 18.65
N PRO A 109 -12.66 -13.39 19.41
CA PRO A 109 -11.96 -14.59 18.97
C PRO A 109 -12.58 -15.05 17.65
N GLN A 110 -11.77 -15.37 16.64
CA GLN A 110 -12.30 -16.16 15.52
C GLN A 110 -12.67 -17.53 16.09
N THR A 111 -13.97 -17.82 16.15
CA THR A 111 -14.45 -19.18 16.37
C THR A 111 -13.87 -20.04 15.25
N LYS A 112 -13.00 -20.99 15.62
CA LYS A 112 -12.59 -22.04 14.70
C LYS A 112 -13.84 -22.87 14.41
N ASN A 113 -14.38 -22.74 13.20
CA ASN A 113 -15.26 -23.76 12.63
C ASN A 113 -14.41 -24.94 12.19
#